data_AF-A0A939KKS6-F1
#
_entry.id   AF-A0A939KKS6-F1
#
_cell.length_a   1.000
_cell.length_b   1.000
_cell.length_c   1.000
_cell.angle_alpha   90.00
_cell.angle_beta   90.00
_cell.angle_gamma   90.00
#
_symmetry.space_group_name_H-M   'P 1'
#
loop_
_entity.id
_entity.type
_entity.pdbx_description
1 polymer ?
#
loop_
_entity_poly.entity_id
_entity_poly.type
_entity_poly.pdbx_seq_one_letter_code
_entity_poly.pdbx_strand_id
1 'polypeptide(L)'
;VILAKTVKGYGLGPRFEARNATHQMKKLTIEDLKEFRDYLRIPISDEQLDADPYRPPYYHPGPNAPEIAYLLDRRRELGGFVPERRPGHTDVELPAAKSYETASRGSGKQQAATTMAFVRLLKDLMRDKNFGHRLVPIVPDESRTFGMDAF
;
A
#
# COMPACT_ATOMS: atom_id res chain seq x y z
N VAL A 1 -18.43 -0.42 4.47
CA VAL A 1 -18.16 0.11 3.11
C VAL A 1 -18.73 1.52 3.01
N ILE A 2 -18.02 2.48 2.41
CA ILE A 2 -18.50 3.86 2.19
C ILE A 2 -18.75 4.02 0.69
N LEU A 3 -19.97 4.42 0.31
CA LEU A 3 -20.31 4.76 -1.08
C LEU A 3 -20.22 6.27 -1.28
N ALA A 4 -19.03 6.76 -1.62
CA ALA A 4 -18.80 8.18 -1.88
C ALA A 4 -19.17 8.54 -3.33
N LYS A 5 -20.28 9.27 -3.53
CA LYS A 5 -20.68 9.81 -4.83
C LYS A 5 -19.94 11.12 -5.10
N THR A 6 -19.05 11.13 -6.09
CA THR A 6 -18.32 12.33 -6.54
C THR A 6 -18.59 12.61 -8.03
N VAL A 7 -18.17 13.78 -8.52
CA VAL A 7 -18.22 14.14 -9.94
C VAL A 7 -16.88 13.82 -10.58
N LYS A 8 -16.89 13.05 -11.66
CA LYS A 8 -15.68 12.76 -12.43
C LYS A 8 -15.17 14.04 -13.09
N GLY A 9 -13.90 14.37 -12.86
CA GLY A 9 -13.28 15.60 -13.37
C GLY A 9 -13.72 16.88 -12.65
N TYR A 10 -14.27 16.77 -11.43
CA TYR A 10 -14.68 17.93 -10.63
C TYR A 10 -13.58 19.00 -10.53
N GLY A 11 -13.93 20.25 -10.80
CA GLY A 11 -13.04 21.40 -10.79
C GLY A 11 -12.23 21.62 -12.08
N LEU A 12 -12.30 20.71 -13.06
CA LEU A 12 -11.53 20.79 -14.32
C LEU A 12 -12.31 21.45 -15.47
N GLY A 13 -13.44 22.09 -15.17
CA GLY A 13 -14.23 22.80 -16.16
C GLY A 13 -15.10 21.91 -17.07
N PRO A 14 -15.89 22.52 -17.96
CA PRO A 14 -16.99 21.87 -18.69
C PRO A 14 -16.52 20.83 -19.71
N ARG A 15 -15.25 20.87 -20.11
CA ARG A 15 -14.65 19.88 -21.01
C ARG A 15 -14.39 18.54 -20.32
N PHE A 16 -14.23 18.54 -19.00
CA PHE A 16 -13.93 17.35 -18.21
C PHE A 16 -15.09 16.91 -17.33
N GLU A 17 -15.74 17.85 -16.64
CA GLU A 17 -16.75 17.52 -15.63
C GLU A 17 -17.91 16.69 -16.19
N ALA A 18 -18.20 15.58 -15.50
CA ALA A 18 -19.27 14.65 -15.83
C ALA A 18 -19.23 14.09 -17.28
N ARG A 19 -18.07 14.16 -17.95
CA ARG A 19 -17.87 13.57 -19.28
C ARG A 19 -17.22 12.20 -19.18
N ASN A 20 -17.75 11.22 -19.92
CA ASN A 20 -17.13 9.88 -20.01
C ASN A 20 -15.73 9.92 -20.65
N ALA A 21 -15.54 10.81 -21.64
CA ALA A 21 -14.30 10.99 -22.40
C ALA A 21 -13.06 11.38 -21.55
N THR A 22 -13.27 11.93 -20.35
CA THR A 22 -12.17 12.26 -19.41
C THR A 22 -11.23 11.11 -19.12
N HIS A 23 -11.69 9.86 -19.24
CA HIS A 23 -10.84 8.70 -19.00
C HIS A 23 -9.63 8.61 -19.96
N GLN A 24 -9.74 9.22 -21.14
CA GLN A 24 -8.72 9.13 -22.19
C GLN A 24 -8.04 10.48 -22.49
N MET A 25 -8.46 11.56 -21.83
CA MET A 25 -7.86 12.88 -22.00
C MET A 25 -6.55 12.94 -21.24
N LYS A 26 -5.43 12.86 -21.96
CA LYS A 26 -4.07 12.84 -21.38
C LYS A 26 -3.51 14.23 -21.07
N LYS A 27 -4.09 15.29 -21.62
CA LYS A 27 -3.54 16.65 -21.58
C LYS A 27 -4.65 17.68 -21.40
N LEU A 28 -4.41 18.67 -20.54
CA LEU A 28 -5.18 19.90 -20.46
C LEU A 28 -4.72 20.82 -21.59
N THR A 29 -5.64 21.59 -22.18
CA THR A 29 -5.25 22.74 -23.00
C THR A 29 -4.77 23.89 -22.10
N ILE A 30 -4.15 24.91 -22.68
CA ILE A 30 -3.69 26.07 -21.90
C ILE A 30 -4.88 26.81 -21.25
N GLU A 31 -6.02 26.88 -21.92
CA GLU A 31 -7.24 27.48 -21.37
C GLU A 31 -7.79 26.64 -20.20
N ASP A 32 -7.78 25.31 -20.31
CA ASP A 32 -8.20 24.43 -19.19
C ASP A 32 -7.29 24.64 -17.97
N LEU A 33 -5.99 24.82 -18.21
CA LEU A 33 -5.01 25.00 -17.16
C LEU A 33 -5.16 26.35 -16.46
N LYS A 34 -5.45 27.42 -17.21
CA LYS A 34 -5.77 28.75 -16.66
C LYS A 34 -7.07 28.73 -15.87
N GLU A 35 -8.13 28.12 -16.40
CA GLU A 35 -9.40 27.93 -15.68
C GLU A 35 -9.21 27.13 -14.38
N PHE A 36 -8.38 26.08 -14.41
CA PHE A 36 -8.09 25.28 -13.22
C PHE A 36 -7.26 26.05 -12.18
N ARG A 37 -6.27 26.83 -12.61
CA ARG A 37 -5.49 27.75 -11.75
C ARG A 37 -6.40 28.76 -11.06
N ASP A 38 -7.35 29.33 -11.79
CA ASP A 38 -8.33 30.29 -11.25
C ASP A 38 -9.29 29.62 -10.27
N TYR A 39 -9.81 28.43 -10.61
CA TYR A 39 -10.68 27.64 -9.74
C TYR A 39 -10.02 27.32 -8.39
N LEU A 40 -8.73 26.94 -8.41
CA LEU A 40 -7.93 26.70 -7.21
C LEU A 40 -7.41 27.96 -6.53
N ARG A 41 -7.60 29.14 -7.14
CA ARG A 41 -7.11 30.45 -6.67
C ARG A 41 -5.59 30.47 -6.44
N ILE A 42 -4.85 29.82 -7.35
CA ILE A 42 -3.40 29.73 -7.26
C ILE A 42 -2.76 30.97 -7.92
N PRO A 43 -1.88 31.72 -7.25
CA PRO A 43 -1.28 32.95 -7.79
C PRO A 43 -0.09 32.67 -8.73
N ILE A 44 -0.30 31.83 -9.74
CA ILE A 44 0.63 31.67 -10.88
C ILE A 44 0.13 32.60 -11.98
N SER A 45 0.99 33.38 -12.64
CA SER A 45 0.57 34.29 -13.71
C SER A 45 0.30 33.55 -15.04
N ASP A 46 -0.40 34.22 -15.96
CA ASP A 46 -0.65 33.69 -17.30
C ASP A 46 0.66 33.46 -18.07
N GLU A 47 1.61 34.39 -17.98
CA GLU A 47 2.91 34.29 -18.64
C GLU A 47 3.70 33.07 -18.15
N GLN A 48 3.57 32.71 -16.87
CA GLN A 48 4.22 31.51 -16.31
C GLN A 48 3.61 30.21 -16.87
N LEU A 49 2.30 30.19 -17.13
CA LEU A 49 1.64 29.03 -17.74
C LEU A 49 1.91 28.96 -19.25
N ASP A 50 1.96 30.11 -19.92
CA ASP A 50 2.18 30.21 -21.36
C ASP A 50 3.64 29.88 -21.74
N ALA A 51 4.60 30.07 -20.83
CA ALA A 51 6.02 29.78 -21.07
C ALA A 51 6.33 28.29 -21.33
N ASP A 52 5.68 27.38 -20.60
CA ASP A 52 5.75 25.93 -20.85
C ASP A 52 4.43 25.25 -20.46
N PRO A 53 3.47 25.15 -21.41
CA PRO A 53 2.17 24.54 -21.16
C PRO A 53 2.24 23.06 -20.76
N TYR A 54 3.37 22.38 -21.01
CA TYR A 54 3.56 20.98 -20.65
C TYR A 54 4.21 20.80 -19.27
N ARG A 55 4.74 21.88 -18.66
CA ARG A 55 5.40 21.86 -17.36
C ARG A 55 4.96 23.06 -16.50
N PRO A 56 3.66 23.14 -16.12
CA PRO A 56 3.22 24.17 -15.19
C PRO A 56 4.04 24.15 -13.90
N PRO A 57 4.34 25.32 -13.31
CA PRO A 57 5.15 25.39 -12.10
C PRO A 57 4.40 24.81 -10.90
N TYR A 58 5.15 24.23 -9.95
CA TYR A 58 4.61 23.88 -8.65
C TYR A 58 4.32 25.14 -7.83
N TYR A 59 3.20 25.14 -7.11
CA TYR A 59 2.86 26.19 -6.16
C TYR A 59 3.04 25.72 -4.73
N HIS A 60 3.68 26.56 -3.91
CA HIS A 60 3.75 26.41 -2.47
C HIS A 60 3.47 27.79 -1.85
N PRO A 61 2.46 27.96 -0.98
CA PRO A 61 2.07 29.28 -0.45
C PRO A 61 3.13 29.91 0.49
N GLY A 62 4.15 29.13 0.84
CA GLY A 62 5.27 29.54 1.70
C GLY A 62 5.25 28.78 3.03
N PRO A 63 6.42 28.54 3.66
CA PRO A 63 6.51 27.74 4.88
C PRO A 63 5.75 28.36 6.07
N ASN A 64 5.55 29.68 6.05
CA ASN A 64 4.87 30.44 7.10
C ASN A 64 3.39 30.72 6.79
N ALA A 65 2.83 30.15 5.72
CA ALA A 65 1.43 30.33 5.38
C ALA A 65 0.52 29.65 6.43
N PRO A 66 -0.61 30.26 6.82
CA PRO A 66 -1.50 29.70 7.85
C PRO A 66 -2.04 28.31 7.46
N GLU A 67 -2.24 28.04 6.16
CA GLU A 67 -2.69 26.76 5.63
C GLU A 67 -1.63 25.65 5.84
N ILE A 68 -0.34 26.00 5.70
CA ILE A 68 0.77 25.06 5.94
C ILE A 68 0.89 24.76 7.43
N ALA A 69 0.79 25.77 8.29
CA ALA A 69 0.76 25.57 9.74
C ALA A 69 -0.39 24.62 10.15
N TYR A 70 -1.60 24.88 9.66
CA TYR A 70 -2.75 24.01 9.92
C TYR A 70 -2.54 22.57 9.42
N LEU A 71 -2.04 22.40 8.19
CA LEU A 71 -1.75 21.08 7.61
C LEU A 71 -0.77 20.29 8.48
N LEU A 72 0.34 20.92 8.89
CA LEU A 72 1.37 20.30 9.72
C LEU A 72 0.82 19.94 11.11
N ASP A 73 0.03 20.82 11.72
CA ASP A 73 -0.61 20.58 13.01
C ASP A 73 -1.53 19.36 12.97
N ARG A 74 -2.40 19.28 11.94
CA ARG A 74 -3.27 18.11 11.75
C ARG A 74 -2.45 16.83 11.57
N ARG A 75 -1.36 16.85 10.82
CA ARG A 75 -0.49 15.67 10.66
C ARG A 75 0.16 15.28 11.97
N ARG A 76 0.62 16.23 12.78
CA ARG A 76 1.19 15.96 14.11
C ARG A 76 0.16 15.31 15.04
N GLU A 77 -1.05 15.85 15.10
CA GLU A 77 -2.14 15.25 15.90
C GLU A 77 -2.55 13.86 15.42
N LEU A 78 -2.44 13.58 14.12
CA LEU A 78 -2.73 12.28 13.52
C LEU A 78 -1.52 11.32 13.50
N GLY A 79 -0.48 11.59 14.28
CA GLY A 79 0.65 10.68 14.49
C GLY A 79 1.77 10.73 13.43
N GLY A 80 1.90 11.82 12.69
CA GLY A 80 2.99 12.05 11.72
C GLY A 80 2.51 12.09 10.28
N PHE A 81 3.37 11.82 9.29
CA PHE A 81 3.01 11.80 7.87
C PHE A 81 2.69 10.37 7.39
N VAL A 82 1.77 10.25 6.43
CA VAL A 82 1.46 8.98 5.73
C VAL A 82 1.26 9.26 4.23
N PRO A 83 1.59 8.31 3.33
CA PRO A 83 2.15 6.98 3.61
C PRO A 83 3.61 7.02 4.08
N GLU A 84 3.98 6.13 4.98
CA GLU A 84 5.35 5.91 5.47
C GLU A 84 5.69 4.42 5.33
N ARG A 85 6.92 4.09 4.90
CA ARG A 85 7.44 2.72 4.94
C ARG A 85 8.68 2.66 5.83
N ARG A 86 8.61 1.83 6.87
CA ARG A 86 9.73 1.62 7.81
C ARG A 86 10.58 0.45 7.34
N PRO A 87 11.90 0.62 7.14
CA PRO A 87 12.75 -0.45 6.63
C PRO A 87 13.21 -1.44 7.71
N GLY A 88 13.16 -1.06 9.00
CA GLY A 88 13.56 -1.92 10.12
C GLY A 88 12.58 -3.09 10.33
N HIS A 89 13.10 -4.19 10.85
CA HIS A 89 12.30 -5.33 11.33
C HIS A 89 12.66 -5.63 12.79
N THR A 90 11.73 -6.27 13.50
CA THR A 90 12.03 -6.82 14.82
C THR A 90 12.75 -8.14 14.64
N ASP A 91 13.91 -8.31 15.27
CA ASP A 91 14.62 -9.58 15.30
C ASP A 91 13.72 -10.68 15.88
N VAL A 92 13.80 -11.87 15.30
CA VAL A 92 13.00 -13.02 15.70
C VAL A 92 13.94 -14.12 16.17
N GLU A 93 13.71 -14.61 17.39
CA GLU A 93 14.37 -15.82 17.87
C GLU A 93 13.86 -17.02 17.07
N LEU A 94 14.78 -17.71 16.39
CA LEU A 94 14.45 -18.91 15.63
C LEU A 94 14.38 -20.13 16.55
N PRO A 95 13.52 -21.13 16.25
CA PRO A 95 13.50 -22.38 16.99
C PRO A 95 14.88 -23.04 17.05
N ALA A 96 15.17 -23.74 18.14
CA ALA A 96 16.41 -24.48 18.27
C ALA A 96 16.49 -25.64 17.25
N ALA A 97 17.69 -26.12 16.96
CA ALA A 97 17.93 -27.24 16.02
C ALA A 97 17.07 -28.49 16.32
N LYS A 98 16.73 -28.71 17.59
CA LYS A 98 15.84 -29.80 18.04
C LYS A 98 14.47 -29.78 17.35
N SER A 99 13.91 -28.60 17.09
CA SER A 99 12.62 -28.44 16.40
C SER A 99 12.67 -28.88 14.93
N TYR A 100 13.86 -29.06 14.36
CA TYR A 100 14.08 -29.50 12.98
C TYR A 100 14.53 -30.96 12.88
N GLU A 101 14.84 -31.62 13.99
CA GLU A 101 15.54 -32.92 14.02
C GLU A 101 14.76 -34.03 13.28
N THR A 102 13.44 -34.08 13.48
CA THR A 102 12.55 -35.04 12.82
C THR A 102 12.60 -34.88 11.30
N ALA A 103 12.57 -33.64 10.82
CA ALA A 103 12.61 -33.34 9.40
C ALA A 103 14.00 -33.62 8.80
N SER A 104 15.08 -33.28 9.52
CA SER A 104 16.46 -33.49 9.04
C SER A 104 16.87 -34.95 8.96
N ARG A 105 16.27 -35.83 9.78
CA ARG A 105 16.50 -37.29 9.72
C ARG A 105 16.00 -37.93 8.42
N GLY A 106 15.13 -37.24 7.68
CA GLY A 106 14.52 -37.75 6.45
C GLY A 106 13.49 -38.85 6.68
N SER A 107 12.95 -39.42 5.60
CA SER A 107 11.88 -40.43 5.67
C SER A 107 12.38 -41.84 5.99
N GLY A 108 13.71 -42.03 6.09
CA GLY A 108 14.33 -43.32 6.37
C GLY A 108 13.95 -44.37 5.31
N LYS A 109 13.34 -45.48 5.76
CA LYS A 109 12.89 -46.57 4.89
C LYS A 109 11.46 -46.37 4.34
N GLN A 110 10.74 -45.36 4.83
CA GLN A 110 9.37 -45.07 4.41
C GLN A 110 9.38 -44.06 3.26
N GLN A 111 8.51 -44.25 2.28
CA GLN A 111 8.26 -43.22 1.28
C GLN A 111 7.38 -42.13 1.88
N ALA A 112 7.72 -40.88 1.61
CA ALA A 112 6.93 -39.73 2.02
C ALA A 112 6.94 -38.67 0.91
N ALA A 113 5.77 -38.11 0.62
CA ALA A 113 5.67 -36.89 -0.17
C ALA A 113 6.31 -35.72 0.59
N THR A 114 6.92 -34.78 -0.14
CA THR A 114 7.52 -33.57 0.44
C THR A 114 6.49 -32.71 1.17
N THR A 115 5.23 -32.70 0.75
CA THR A 115 4.12 -32.04 1.47
C THR A 115 3.93 -32.62 2.87
N MET A 116 3.97 -33.95 3.02
CA MET A 116 3.85 -34.59 4.33
C MET A 116 5.05 -34.26 5.23
N ALA A 117 6.26 -34.18 4.66
CA ALA A 117 7.44 -33.77 5.40
C ALA A 117 7.36 -32.30 5.85
N PHE A 118 6.91 -31.41 4.97
CA PHE A 118 6.67 -29.99 5.27
C PHE A 118 5.64 -29.81 6.39
N VAL A 119 4.50 -30.49 6.32
CA VAL A 119 3.44 -30.40 7.33
C VAL A 119 3.92 -30.88 8.71
N ARG A 120 4.71 -31.95 8.77
CA ARG A 120 5.32 -32.42 10.02
C ARG A 120 6.27 -31.38 10.61
N LEU A 121 7.15 -30.80 9.80
CA LEU A 121 8.04 -29.73 10.23
C LEU A 121 7.23 -28.52 10.72
N LEU A 122 6.22 -28.09 9.95
CA LEU A 122 5.35 -26.97 10.30
C LEU A 122 4.68 -27.19 11.66
N LYS A 123 4.23 -28.42 11.96
CA LYS A 123 3.65 -28.78 13.26
C LYS A 123 4.64 -28.62 14.43
N ASP A 124 5.88 -29.06 14.24
CA ASP A 124 6.92 -28.93 15.26
C ASP A 124 7.30 -27.45 15.48
N LEU A 125 7.39 -26.65 14.40
CA LEU A 125 7.65 -25.21 14.50
C LEU A 125 6.48 -24.44 15.14
N MET A 126 5.22 -24.83 14.88
CA MET A 126 4.04 -24.22 15.51
C MET A 126 3.93 -24.53 17.02
N ARG A 127 4.55 -25.62 17.49
CA ARG A 127 4.61 -25.99 18.92
C ARG A 127 5.69 -25.27 19.70
N ASP A 128 6.63 -24.62 19.00
CA ASP A 128 7.66 -23.80 19.63
C ASP A 128 7.01 -22.60 20.33
N LYS A 129 7.28 -22.43 21.64
CA LYS A 129 6.62 -21.41 22.46
C LYS A 129 7.02 -19.98 22.07
N ASN A 130 8.25 -19.80 21.55
CA ASN A 130 8.79 -18.48 21.24
C ASN A 130 8.56 -18.08 19.77
N PHE A 131 8.33 -19.05 18.89
CA PHE A 131 8.20 -18.83 17.45
C PHE A 131 6.83 -19.20 16.87
N GLY A 132 6.16 -20.23 17.38
CA GLY A 132 4.99 -20.83 16.74
C GLY A 132 3.82 -19.86 16.51
N HIS A 133 3.62 -18.89 17.41
CA HIS A 133 2.60 -17.86 17.30
C HIS A 133 2.82 -16.87 16.13
N ARG A 134 3.99 -16.91 15.48
CA ARG A 134 4.33 -16.07 14.32
C ARG A 134 4.00 -16.74 12.99
N LEU A 135 3.69 -18.04 13.00
CA LEU A 135 3.33 -18.79 11.81
C LEU A 135 1.83 -18.65 11.54
N VAL A 136 1.50 -18.21 10.32
CA VAL A 136 0.11 -18.04 9.86
C VAL A 136 -0.08 -18.88 8.60
N PRO A 137 -0.52 -20.14 8.74
CA PRO A 137 -0.87 -20.96 7.59
C PRO A 137 -2.09 -20.38 6.87
N ILE A 138 -2.03 -20.27 5.55
CA ILE A 138 -3.15 -19.83 4.71
C ILE A 138 -3.45 -20.97 3.74
N VAL A 139 -4.67 -21.50 3.79
CA VAL A 139 -5.10 -22.60 2.93
C VAL A 139 -6.41 -22.21 2.24
N PRO A 140 -6.50 -22.32 0.91
CA PRO A 140 -7.74 -22.09 0.19
C PRO A 140 -8.65 -23.34 0.27
N ASP A 141 -9.29 -23.55 1.42
CA ASP A 141 -10.24 -24.64 1.73
C ASP A 141 -9.66 -26.08 1.77
N GLU A 142 -8.71 -26.41 0.89
CA GLU A 142 -8.19 -27.76 0.63
C GLU A 142 -7.20 -28.31 1.68
N SER A 143 -7.45 -28.08 2.97
CA SER A 143 -6.54 -28.48 4.06
C SER A 143 -6.32 -29.99 4.14
N ARG A 144 -7.37 -30.80 3.88
CA ARG A 144 -7.27 -32.27 3.89
C ARG A 144 -6.37 -32.78 2.77
N THR A 145 -6.43 -32.18 1.59
CA THR A 145 -5.61 -32.54 0.42
C THR A 145 -4.11 -32.37 0.72
N PHE A 146 -3.76 -31.37 1.53
CA PHE A 146 -2.38 -31.14 1.96
C PHE A 146 -2.00 -31.84 3.27
N GLY A 147 -2.91 -32.61 3.89
CA GLY A 147 -2.68 -33.27 5.18
C GLY A 147 -2.60 -32.29 6.37
N MET A 148 -3.23 -31.13 6.23
CA MET A 148 -3.25 -30.03 7.22
C MET A 148 -4.52 -30.03 8.09
N ASP A 149 -5.34 -31.09 8.05
CA ASP A 149 -6.58 -31.21 8.82
C ASP A 149 -6.37 -31.63 10.29
N ALA A 150 -5.15 -32.02 10.66
CA ALA A 150 -4.77 -32.51 11.99
C ALA A 150 -3.95 -31.51 12.83
N PHE A 151 -3.98 -30.22 12.46
CA PHE A 151 -3.35 -29.13 13.23
C PHE A 151 -4.17 -28.73 14.46
#